data_AF-A0A7L0MPT8-F1
#
_entry.id   AF-A0A7L0MPT8-F1
#
_cell.length_a   1.000
_cell.length_b   1.000
_cell.length_c   1.000
_cell.angle_alpha   90.00
_cell.angle_beta   90.00
_cell.angle_gamma   90.00
#
_symmetry.space_group_name_H-M   'P 1'
#
loop_
_entity.id
_entity.type
_entity.pdbx_description
1 polymer ?
#
loop_
_entity_poly.entity_id
_entity_poly.type
_entity_poly.pdbx_seq_one_letter_code
_entity_poly.pdbx_strand_id
1 'polypeptide(L)'
;MVAWSCPASTGTAMPAVPAAACVLGPVLRFFRWAHVAVVAAPAGLWLEVAQGAAQELRAAGLPVSVVAVAGAEEEEAEEALRKVKRADGVRVVLMCSHSALLGGAEQRVLLEKAADMGMADGAFVFIPYDALAFPLPYQGVAYPALANSSRLRRAHDAVLTVTMECAGGSLHQALRRAQEAGELPAHIDPVQV
;
A
#
# COMPACT_ATOMS: atom_id res chain seq x y z
N MET A 1 8.83 16.79 -10.32
CA MET A 1 8.48 15.91 -9.18
C MET A 1 8.03 16.83 -8.06
N VAL A 2 6.71 17.01 -7.91
CA VAL A 2 6.13 18.03 -7.02
C VAL A 2 6.15 17.49 -5.60
N ALA A 3 6.71 18.26 -4.67
CA ALA A 3 6.87 17.86 -3.28
C ALA A 3 5.51 17.68 -2.59
N TRP A 4 5.23 16.47 -2.13
CA TRP A 4 4.12 16.17 -1.23
C TRP A 4 4.53 16.50 0.20
N SER A 5 4.53 17.79 0.51
CA SER A 5 4.61 18.26 1.89
C SER A 5 3.23 18.73 2.32
N CYS A 6 2.79 18.32 3.52
CA CYS A 6 1.63 18.98 4.13
C CYS A 6 1.98 20.48 4.24
N PRO A 7 1.06 21.40 3.87
CA PRO A 7 1.36 22.82 3.68
C PRO A 7 1.76 23.61 4.95
N ALA A 8 2.11 22.93 6.06
CA ALA A 8 2.49 23.52 7.33
C ALA A 8 3.97 23.32 7.73
N SER A 9 4.78 22.54 7.00
CA SER A 9 6.18 22.32 7.37
C SER A 9 7.08 23.45 6.87
N THR A 10 7.24 24.50 7.68
CA THR A 10 8.26 25.53 7.47
C THR A 10 9.64 24.99 7.82
N GLY A 11 10.37 24.52 6.82
CA GLY A 11 11.81 24.26 6.91
C GLY A 11 12.21 22.79 6.91
N THR A 12 13.27 22.49 6.15
CA THR A 12 13.84 21.18 5.78
C THR A 12 13.04 20.36 4.76
N ALA A 13 13.67 20.15 3.59
CA ALA A 13 13.19 19.24 2.58
C ALA A 13 13.21 17.81 3.15
N MET A 14 12.06 17.33 3.60
CA MET A 14 11.88 15.90 3.85
C MET A 14 12.01 15.15 2.52
N PRO A 15 12.53 13.91 2.52
CA PRO A 15 12.35 13.01 1.39
C PRO A 15 10.88 13.01 0.98
N ALA A 16 10.60 13.09 -0.33
CA ALA A 16 9.23 13.19 -0.85
C ALA A 16 8.32 12.01 -0.43
N VAL A 17 8.93 10.90 0.03
CA VAL A 17 8.28 9.75 0.66
C VAL A 17 9.17 9.31 1.83
N PRO A 18 8.64 9.12 3.05
CA PRO A 18 9.43 8.56 4.14
C PRO A 18 9.93 7.16 3.78
N ALA A 19 11.18 6.84 4.14
CA ALA A 19 11.73 5.50 3.93
C ALA A 19 10.78 4.45 4.55
N ALA A 20 10.55 3.34 3.85
CA ALA A 20 9.52 2.38 4.25
C ALA A 20 9.82 1.80 5.64
N ALA A 21 11.10 1.60 5.95
CA ALA A 21 11.55 1.16 7.27
C ALA A 21 11.23 2.14 8.41
N CYS A 22 11.20 3.46 8.15
CA CYS A 22 10.87 4.47 9.16
C CYS A 22 9.39 4.42 9.54
N VAL A 23 8.51 4.09 8.60
CA VAL A 23 7.06 3.97 8.85
C VAL A 23 6.71 2.57 9.37
N LEU A 24 7.19 1.54 8.70
CA LEU A 24 6.86 0.15 9.04
C LEU A 24 7.57 -0.31 10.31
N GLY A 25 8.80 0.15 10.57
CA GLY A 25 9.57 -0.27 11.75
C GLY A 25 8.83 -0.11 13.08
N PRO A 26 8.27 1.07 13.41
CA PRO A 26 7.44 1.27 14.59
C PRO A 26 6.18 0.40 14.62
N VAL A 27 5.47 0.30 13.50
CA VAL A 27 4.23 -0.50 13.36
C VAL A 27 4.51 -1.98 13.64
N LEU A 28 5.52 -2.54 12.96
CA LEU A 28 5.89 -3.94 13.10
C LEU A 28 6.38 -4.27 14.52
N ARG A 29 7.13 -3.36 15.15
CA ARG A 29 7.56 -3.52 16.55
C ARG A 29 6.37 -3.50 17.51
N PHE A 30 5.42 -2.59 17.31
CA PHE A 30 4.22 -2.48 18.15
C PHE A 30 3.42 -3.79 18.14
N PHE A 31 3.19 -4.36 16.96
CA PHE A 31 2.46 -5.63 16.82
C PHE A 31 3.32 -6.89 17.04
N ARG A 32 4.64 -6.71 17.25
CA ARG A 32 5.63 -7.80 17.38
C ARG A 32 5.68 -8.72 16.15
N TRP A 33 5.53 -8.14 14.96
CA TRP A 33 5.72 -8.84 13.69
C TRP A 33 7.17 -8.72 13.24
N ALA A 34 7.88 -9.85 13.20
CA ALA A 34 9.33 -9.85 12.96
C ALA A 34 9.71 -10.12 11.49
N HIS A 35 8.93 -10.89 10.73
CA HIS A 35 9.30 -11.28 9.36
C HIS A 35 8.32 -10.74 8.33
N VAL A 36 8.90 -10.20 7.25
CA VAL A 36 8.20 -9.58 6.14
C VAL A 36 8.48 -10.35 4.86
N ALA A 37 7.46 -10.57 4.04
CA ALA A 37 7.60 -10.89 2.63
C ALA A 37 7.28 -9.66 1.80
N VAL A 38 7.94 -9.50 0.65
CA VAL A 38 7.65 -8.45 -0.32
C VAL A 38 7.15 -9.10 -1.61
N VAL A 39 6.02 -8.62 -2.13
CA VAL A 39 5.44 -9.09 -3.40
C VAL A 39 5.27 -7.88 -4.31
N ALA A 40 5.84 -7.94 -5.50
CA ALA A 40 5.80 -6.86 -6.48
C ALA A 40 4.92 -7.19 -7.69
N ALA A 41 4.27 -6.18 -8.27
CA ALA A 41 3.76 -6.26 -9.63
C ALA A 41 4.92 -6.37 -10.65
N PRO A 42 4.70 -6.98 -11.83
CA PRO A 42 5.76 -7.24 -12.81
C PRO A 42 6.26 -5.99 -13.54
N ALA A 43 5.64 -4.83 -13.35
CA ALA A 43 6.11 -3.58 -13.95
C ALA A 43 7.47 -3.17 -13.36
N GLY A 44 8.41 -2.76 -14.22
CA GLY A 44 9.82 -2.51 -13.84
C GLY A 44 10.00 -1.59 -12.62
N LEU A 45 9.21 -0.52 -12.52
CA LEU A 45 9.25 0.41 -11.38
C LEU A 45 8.92 -0.30 -10.05
N TRP A 46 7.92 -1.18 -10.03
CA TRP A 46 7.50 -1.89 -8.81
C TRP A 46 8.54 -2.91 -8.36
N LEU A 47 9.29 -3.50 -9.29
CA LEU A 47 10.40 -4.40 -8.98
C LEU A 47 11.54 -3.66 -8.25
N GLU A 48 11.91 -2.47 -8.75
CA GLU A 48 12.93 -1.62 -8.10
C GLU A 48 12.48 -1.16 -6.73
N VAL A 49 11.23 -0.71 -6.60
CA VAL A 49 10.62 -0.33 -5.32
C VAL A 49 10.65 -1.49 -4.32
N ALA A 50 10.26 -2.70 -4.74
CA ALA A 50 10.27 -3.87 -3.87
C ALA A 50 11.68 -4.26 -3.41
N GLN A 51 12.66 -4.20 -4.31
CA GLN A 51 14.06 -4.46 -3.96
C GLN A 51 14.60 -3.42 -2.98
N GLY A 52 14.36 -2.13 -3.24
CA GLY A 52 14.74 -1.04 -2.34
C GLY A 52 14.09 -1.18 -0.96
N ALA A 53 12.77 -1.38 -0.91
CA ALA A 53 12.05 -1.60 0.33
C ALA A 53 12.57 -2.82 1.11
N ALA A 54 12.85 -3.92 0.43
CA ALA A 54 13.42 -5.11 1.06
C ALA A 54 14.81 -4.85 1.65
N GLN A 55 15.66 -4.08 0.95
CA GLN A 55 16.98 -3.69 1.44
C GLN A 55 16.88 -2.75 2.65
N GLU A 56 16.01 -1.74 2.58
CA GLU A 56 15.77 -0.80 3.69
C GLU A 56 15.29 -1.51 4.96
N LEU A 57 14.31 -2.41 4.83
CA LEU A 57 13.78 -3.18 5.96
C LEU A 57 14.87 -4.07 6.58
N ARG A 58 15.65 -4.79 5.75
CA ARG A 58 16.78 -5.59 6.24
C ARG A 58 17.82 -4.74 6.96
N ALA A 59 18.18 -3.58 6.40
CA ALA A 59 19.13 -2.66 7.02
C ALA A 59 18.62 -2.12 8.37
N ALA A 60 17.30 -1.98 8.53
CA ALA A 60 16.64 -1.61 9.78
C ALA A 60 16.46 -2.78 10.77
N GLY A 61 16.99 -3.96 10.46
CA GLY A 61 16.94 -5.15 11.31
C GLY A 61 15.64 -5.93 11.21
N LEU A 62 14.83 -5.73 10.17
CA LEU A 62 13.61 -6.49 9.90
C LEU A 62 13.91 -7.58 8.87
N PRO A 63 13.86 -8.86 9.25
CA PRO A 63 14.02 -9.98 8.32
C PRO A 63 13.04 -9.92 7.13
N VAL A 64 13.60 -9.87 5.92
CA VAL A 64 12.85 -10.06 4.67
C VAL A 64 13.32 -11.35 4.01
N SER A 65 12.55 -12.42 4.16
CA SER A 65 12.89 -13.78 3.70
C SER A 65 12.38 -14.11 2.30
N VAL A 66 11.36 -13.39 1.81
CA VAL A 66 10.76 -13.59 0.49
C VAL A 66 10.66 -12.27 -0.24
N VAL A 67 11.15 -12.25 -1.48
CA VAL A 67 10.84 -11.20 -2.47
C VAL A 67 10.32 -11.93 -3.71
N ALA A 68 9.05 -11.73 -4.05
CA ALA A 68 8.37 -12.42 -5.14
C ALA A 68 7.71 -11.42 -6.09
N VAL A 69 7.35 -11.91 -7.29
CA VAL A 69 6.60 -11.15 -8.29
C VAL A 69 5.28 -11.87 -8.52
N ALA A 70 4.20 -11.10 -8.67
CA ALA A 70 2.88 -11.60 -9.02
C ALA A 70 2.19 -10.61 -9.96
N GLY A 71 1.81 -11.06 -11.16
CA GLY A 71 0.97 -10.31 -12.09
C GLY A 71 -0.52 -10.38 -11.75
N ALA A 72 -1.34 -10.00 -12.73
CA ALA A 72 -2.79 -9.96 -12.61
C ALA A 72 -3.47 -11.31 -12.88
N GLU A 73 -2.70 -12.38 -13.11
CA GLU A 73 -3.22 -13.73 -13.30
C GLU A 73 -3.28 -14.49 -11.97
N GLU A 74 -4.36 -15.26 -11.76
CA GLU A 74 -4.57 -16.00 -10.51
C GLU A 74 -3.47 -17.01 -10.20
N GLU A 75 -2.88 -17.65 -11.23
CA GLU A 75 -1.79 -18.62 -11.08
C GLU A 75 -0.50 -17.96 -10.57
N GLU A 76 -0.16 -16.77 -11.07
CA GLU A 76 1.01 -16.01 -10.65
C GLU A 76 0.88 -15.57 -9.19
N ALA A 77 -0.30 -15.05 -8.81
CA ALA A 77 -0.62 -14.70 -7.43
C ALA A 77 -0.51 -15.91 -6.51
N GLU A 78 -1.04 -17.06 -6.92
CA GLU A 78 -0.97 -18.29 -6.13
C GLU A 78 0.46 -18.80 -5.95
N GLU A 79 1.30 -18.72 -6.99
CA GLU A 79 2.72 -19.09 -6.90
C GLU A 79 3.47 -18.21 -5.90
N ALA A 80 3.27 -16.88 -5.96
CA ALA A 80 3.88 -15.94 -5.03
C ALA A 80 3.43 -16.21 -3.58
N LEU A 81 2.12 -16.40 -3.36
CA LEU A 81 1.56 -16.68 -2.04
C LEU A 81 2.01 -18.02 -1.47
N ARG A 82 2.22 -19.05 -2.32
CA ARG A 82 2.84 -20.31 -1.88
C ARG A 82 4.26 -20.12 -1.35
N LYS A 83 5.06 -19.24 -1.98
CA LYS A 83 6.41 -18.90 -1.49
C LYS A 83 6.31 -18.20 -0.13
N VAL A 84 5.38 -17.26 0.03
CA VAL A 84 5.11 -16.57 1.30
C VAL A 84 4.69 -17.56 2.40
N LYS A 85 3.70 -18.43 2.12
CA LYS A 85 3.14 -19.37 3.10
C LYS A 85 4.15 -20.43 3.57
N ARG A 86 5.15 -20.77 2.75
CA ARG A 86 6.24 -21.70 3.10
C ARG A 86 7.36 -21.04 3.88
N ALA A 87 7.47 -19.71 3.87
CA ALA A 87 8.53 -19.01 4.55
C ALA A 87 8.25 -18.95 6.06
N ASP A 88 9.25 -19.31 6.85
CA ASP A 88 9.11 -19.37 8.29
C ASP A 88 8.93 -17.97 8.90
N GLY A 89 8.03 -17.88 9.88
CA GLY A 89 7.78 -16.68 10.68
C GLY A 89 7.10 -15.51 9.96
N VAL A 90 6.88 -15.57 8.64
CA VAL A 90 6.29 -14.46 7.88
C VAL A 90 4.86 -14.20 8.34
N ARG A 91 4.63 -12.96 8.81
CA ARG A 91 3.30 -12.46 9.18
C ARG A 91 2.85 -11.31 8.28
N VAL A 92 3.79 -10.58 7.69
CA VAL A 92 3.51 -9.35 6.95
C VAL A 92 3.84 -9.57 5.48
N VAL A 93 2.93 -9.21 4.60
CA VAL A 93 3.11 -9.20 3.14
C VAL A 93 3.05 -7.75 2.66
N LEU A 94 4.20 -7.17 2.35
CA LEU A 94 4.30 -5.84 1.75
C LEU A 94 4.07 -5.94 0.25
N MET A 95 3.03 -5.27 -0.24
CA MET A 95 2.60 -5.31 -1.64
C MET A 95 3.11 -4.07 -2.36
N CYS A 96 4.05 -4.26 -3.29
CA CYS A 96 4.59 -3.23 -4.15
C CYS A 96 3.87 -3.26 -5.50
N SER A 97 2.70 -2.64 -5.55
CA SER A 97 1.84 -2.55 -6.72
C SER A 97 0.88 -1.35 -6.55
N HIS A 98 0.09 -1.05 -7.58
CA HIS A 98 -1.00 -0.09 -7.44
C HIS A 98 -2.08 -0.64 -6.50
N SER A 99 -2.63 0.22 -5.64
CA SER A 99 -3.70 -0.13 -4.72
C SER A 99 -4.93 -0.68 -5.43
N ALA A 100 -5.46 -1.80 -4.94
CA ALA A 100 -6.73 -2.36 -5.41
C ALA A 100 -7.90 -1.37 -5.25
N LEU A 101 -7.80 -0.43 -4.29
CA LEU A 101 -8.80 0.62 -4.06
C LEU A 101 -8.84 1.66 -5.19
N LEU A 102 -7.73 1.80 -5.93
CA LEU A 102 -7.55 2.75 -7.03
C LEU A 102 -7.40 2.04 -8.39
N GLY A 103 -7.92 0.81 -8.50
CA GLY A 103 -7.93 0.07 -9.77
C GLY A 103 -6.71 -0.80 -10.04
N GLY A 104 -5.81 -1.00 -9.08
CA GLY A 104 -4.67 -1.91 -9.21
C GLY A 104 -5.10 -3.38 -9.33
N ALA A 105 -4.91 -3.96 -10.52
CA ALA A 105 -5.37 -5.31 -10.84
C ALA A 105 -4.55 -6.39 -10.12
N GLU A 106 -3.23 -6.25 -10.07
CA GLU A 106 -2.31 -7.21 -9.45
C GLU A 106 -2.57 -7.32 -7.94
N GLN A 107 -2.72 -6.18 -7.24
CA GLN A 107 -3.05 -6.20 -5.81
C GLN A 107 -4.41 -6.84 -5.57
N ARG A 108 -5.40 -6.53 -6.40
CA ARG A 108 -6.74 -7.11 -6.29
C ARG A 108 -6.67 -8.63 -6.40
N VAL A 109 -6.02 -9.16 -7.43
CA VAL A 109 -5.92 -10.60 -7.68
C VAL A 109 -5.11 -11.29 -6.59
N LEU A 110 -4.01 -10.68 -6.13
CA LEU A 110 -3.22 -11.18 -5.01
C LEU A 110 -4.07 -11.29 -3.73
N LEU A 111 -4.84 -10.26 -3.37
CA LEU A 111 -5.69 -10.26 -2.18
C LEU A 111 -6.83 -11.28 -2.29
N GLU A 112 -7.54 -11.30 -3.41
CA GLU A 112 -8.62 -12.27 -3.65
C GLU A 112 -8.09 -13.71 -3.58
N LYS A 113 -6.92 -13.98 -4.18
CA LYS A 113 -6.29 -15.30 -4.11
C LYS A 113 -5.81 -15.64 -2.70
N ALA A 114 -5.26 -14.68 -1.96
CA ALA A 114 -4.86 -14.86 -0.56
C ALA A 114 -6.06 -15.26 0.31
N ALA A 115 -7.21 -14.64 0.11
CA ALA A 115 -8.44 -15.01 0.81
C ALA A 115 -8.86 -16.45 0.50
N ASP A 116 -8.86 -16.86 -0.78
CA ASP A 116 -9.17 -18.24 -1.18
C ASP A 116 -8.19 -19.26 -0.58
N MET A 117 -6.93 -18.88 -0.41
CA MET A 117 -5.88 -19.72 0.20
C MET A 117 -5.91 -19.74 1.74
N GLY A 118 -6.91 -19.08 2.35
CA GLY A 118 -7.07 -18.97 3.80
C GLY A 118 -5.99 -18.11 4.45
N MET A 119 -5.46 -17.11 3.75
CA MET A 119 -4.45 -16.18 4.28
C MET A 119 -5.05 -14.87 4.79
N ALA A 120 -6.38 -14.70 4.69
CA ALA A 120 -7.11 -13.52 5.16
C ALA A 120 -7.81 -13.72 6.52
N ASP A 121 -7.45 -14.77 7.28
CA ASP A 121 -8.04 -15.14 8.58
C ASP A 121 -7.33 -14.49 9.79
N GLY A 122 -6.41 -13.56 9.52
CA GLY A 122 -5.56 -12.92 10.53
C GLY A 122 -4.19 -13.59 10.72
N ALA A 123 -3.91 -14.71 10.04
CA ALA A 123 -2.58 -15.31 10.07
C ALA A 123 -1.53 -14.43 9.36
N PHE A 124 -1.95 -13.69 8.33
CA PHE A 124 -1.14 -12.74 7.57
C PHE A 124 -1.80 -11.36 7.57
N VAL A 125 -0.96 -10.33 7.42
CA VAL A 125 -1.38 -8.94 7.25
C VAL A 125 -0.77 -8.42 5.97
N PHE A 126 -1.61 -7.87 5.11
CA PHE A 126 -1.22 -7.32 3.82
C PHE A 126 -1.09 -5.80 3.92
N ILE A 127 0.07 -5.26 3.55
CA ILE A 127 0.34 -3.82 3.62
C ILE A 127 0.59 -3.29 2.21
N PRO A 128 -0.24 -2.37 1.68
CA PRO A 128 0.03 -1.72 0.41
C PRO A 128 1.18 -0.72 0.57
N TYR A 129 2.26 -0.87 -0.21
CA TYR A 129 3.40 0.02 -0.17
C TYR A 129 3.04 1.42 -0.68
N ASP A 130 2.21 1.49 -1.72
CA ASP A 130 1.85 2.73 -2.39
C ASP A 130 1.13 3.71 -1.45
N ALA A 131 0.32 3.20 -0.52
CA ALA A 131 -0.33 3.96 0.55
C ALA A 131 0.63 4.63 1.54
N LEU A 132 1.90 4.20 1.60
CA LEU A 132 2.96 4.87 2.37
C LEU A 132 3.43 6.13 1.65
N ALA A 133 3.34 6.14 0.32
CA ALA A 133 3.78 7.24 -0.51
C ALA A 133 2.74 8.35 -0.62
N PHE A 134 1.44 8.03 -0.66
CA PHE A 134 0.36 9.02 -0.84
C PHE A 134 -0.75 8.93 0.23
N PRO A 135 -1.43 10.05 0.53
CA PRO A 135 -2.56 10.06 1.46
C PRO A 135 -3.77 9.33 0.86
N LEU A 136 -4.17 8.21 1.45
CA LEU A 136 -5.40 7.50 1.13
C LEU A 136 -6.57 8.05 1.97
N PRO A 137 -7.71 8.41 1.34
CA PRO A 137 -8.86 8.94 2.07
C PRO A 137 -9.56 7.87 2.91
N TYR A 138 -9.54 8.01 4.22
CA TYR A 138 -10.11 7.00 5.11
C TYR A 138 -11.41 7.44 5.80
N GLN A 139 -11.74 8.73 5.80
CA GLN A 139 -12.95 9.27 6.44
C GLN A 139 -14.03 9.61 5.42
N GLY A 140 -15.23 9.02 5.57
CA GLY A 140 -16.41 9.37 4.76
C GLY A 140 -16.25 9.07 3.27
N VAL A 141 -15.36 8.16 2.90
CA VAL A 141 -15.09 7.77 1.51
C VAL A 141 -15.62 6.37 1.26
N ALA A 142 -16.35 6.21 0.16
CA ALA A 142 -16.72 4.90 -0.36
C ALA A 142 -15.74 4.53 -1.48
N TYR A 143 -15.21 3.31 -1.43
CA TYR A 143 -14.39 2.77 -2.51
C TYR A 143 -15.25 1.87 -3.41
N PRO A 144 -15.53 2.28 -4.67
CA PRO A 144 -16.34 1.49 -5.59
C PRO A 144 -15.77 0.07 -5.81
N ALA A 145 -14.45 -0.08 -5.78
CA ALA A 145 -13.77 -1.38 -5.89
C ALA A 145 -14.26 -2.38 -4.81
N LEU A 146 -14.44 -1.92 -3.56
CA LEU A 146 -14.96 -2.74 -2.46
C LEU A 146 -16.49 -2.88 -2.50
N ALA A 147 -17.20 -1.83 -2.94
CA ALA A 147 -18.65 -1.85 -3.07
C ALA A 147 -19.12 -2.89 -4.11
N ASN A 148 -18.37 -3.01 -5.21
CA ASN A 148 -18.74 -3.83 -6.37
C ASN A 148 -18.23 -5.28 -6.29
N SER A 149 -17.38 -5.63 -5.31
CA SER A 149 -16.85 -6.98 -5.15
C SER A 149 -16.90 -7.45 -3.70
N SER A 150 -17.79 -8.39 -3.39
CA SER A 150 -17.86 -9.02 -2.06
C SER A 150 -16.63 -9.88 -1.77
N ARG A 151 -16.02 -10.48 -2.81
CA ARG A 151 -14.77 -11.25 -2.72
C ARG A 151 -13.62 -10.35 -2.28
N LEU A 152 -13.42 -9.23 -2.99
CA LEU A 152 -12.38 -8.26 -2.64
C LEU A 152 -12.64 -7.63 -1.28
N ARG A 153 -13.90 -7.34 -0.93
CA ARG A 153 -14.24 -6.79 0.39
C ARG A 153 -13.80 -7.70 1.53
N ARG A 154 -14.11 -9.01 1.45
CA ARG A 154 -13.64 -9.99 2.44
C ARG A 154 -12.12 -10.12 2.44
N ALA A 155 -11.49 -10.13 1.27
CA ALA A 155 -10.03 -10.17 1.19
C ALA A 155 -9.36 -8.94 1.82
N HIS A 156 -10.01 -7.77 1.71
CA HIS A 156 -9.52 -6.50 2.25
C HIS A 156 -9.58 -6.44 3.78
N ASP A 157 -10.32 -7.32 4.46
CA ASP A 157 -10.32 -7.41 5.93
C ASP A 157 -8.93 -7.79 6.50
N ALA A 158 -8.05 -8.36 5.66
CA ALA A 158 -6.67 -8.68 6.02
C ALA A 158 -5.66 -7.56 5.69
N VAL A 159 -6.13 -6.42 5.17
CA VAL A 159 -5.27 -5.31 4.74
C VAL A 159 -5.09 -4.29 5.87
N LEU A 160 -3.83 -3.99 6.21
CA LEU A 160 -3.46 -2.88 7.07
C LEU A 160 -2.93 -1.72 6.22
N THR A 161 -3.73 -0.66 6.11
CA THR A 161 -3.32 0.58 5.44
C THR A 161 -2.69 1.53 6.45
N VAL A 162 -1.44 1.89 6.23
CA VAL A 162 -0.77 3.01 6.92
C VAL A 162 -0.65 4.15 5.92
N THR A 163 -1.18 5.32 6.27
CA THR A 163 -1.19 6.47 5.35
C THR A 163 -0.96 7.78 6.10
N MET A 164 -0.58 8.82 5.38
CA MET A 164 -0.31 10.14 5.93
C MET A 164 -1.60 10.94 6.15
N GLU A 165 -1.67 11.66 7.27
CA GLU A 165 -2.70 12.65 7.55
C GLU A 165 -2.09 14.05 7.58
N CYS A 166 -2.69 14.99 6.85
CA CYS A 166 -2.29 16.39 6.85
C CYS A 166 -3.23 17.24 7.72
N ALA A 167 -2.65 18.12 8.55
CA ALA A 167 -3.37 19.00 9.47
C ALA A 167 -4.33 20.02 8.80
N GLY A 168 -4.33 20.14 7.47
CA GLY A 168 -5.18 21.06 6.69
C GLY A 168 -6.45 20.43 6.08
N GLY A 169 -6.71 19.15 6.37
CA GLY A 169 -7.72 18.34 5.69
C GLY A 169 -7.11 17.45 4.60
N SER A 170 -7.92 16.58 3.99
CA SER A 170 -7.42 15.66 2.96
C SER A 170 -7.04 16.38 1.66
N LEU A 171 -6.14 15.80 0.86
CA LEU A 171 -5.78 16.31 -0.46
C LEU A 171 -7.03 16.61 -1.31
N HIS A 172 -8.03 15.72 -1.30
CA HIS A 172 -9.28 15.92 -2.03
C HIS A 172 -10.09 17.12 -1.52
N GLN A 173 -10.06 17.43 -0.21
CA GLN A 173 -10.69 18.63 0.32
C GLN A 173 -9.94 19.88 -0.13
N ALA A 174 -8.61 19.86 -0.13
CA ALA A 174 -7.79 20.97 -0.64
C ALA A 174 -8.03 21.20 -2.15
N LEU A 175 -8.08 20.11 -2.94
CA LEU A 175 -8.35 20.19 -4.38
C LEU A 175 -9.74 20.73 -4.66
N ARG A 176 -10.77 20.26 -3.93
CA ARG A 176 -12.13 20.81 -4.04
C ARG A 176 -12.17 22.30 -3.72
N ARG A 177 -11.52 22.74 -2.63
CA ARG A 177 -11.46 24.17 -2.28
C ARG A 177 -10.78 25.00 -3.38
N ALA A 178 -9.69 24.49 -3.97
CA ALA A 178 -9.01 25.16 -5.08
C ALA A 178 -9.89 25.22 -6.35
N GLN A 179 -10.72 24.20 -6.61
CA GLN A 179 -11.71 24.24 -7.69
C GLN A 179 -12.83 25.25 -7.40
N GLU A 180 -13.37 25.25 -6.18
CA GLU A 180 -14.40 26.20 -5.73
C GLU A 180 -13.87 27.65 -5.77
N ALA A 181 -12.59 27.86 -5.50
CA ALA A 181 -11.90 29.15 -5.60
C ALA A 181 -11.54 29.54 -7.05
N GLY A 182 -11.73 28.65 -8.03
CA GLY A 182 -11.37 28.89 -9.43
C GLY A 182 -9.86 28.84 -9.72
N GLU A 183 -9.05 28.34 -8.79
CA GLU A 183 -7.60 28.18 -8.95
C GLU A 183 -7.24 26.94 -9.78
N LEU A 184 -8.12 25.94 -9.83
CA LEU A 184 -7.98 24.73 -10.63
C LEU A 184 -9.12 24.54 -11.63
N PRO A 185 -8.86 23.93 -12.80
CA PRO A 185 -9.92 23.55 -13.72
C PRO A 185 -10.95 22.60 -13.06
N ALA A 186 -12.24 22.89 -13.24
CA ALA A 186 -13.33 22.10 -12.67
C ALA A 186 -13.47 20.68 -13.24
N HIS A 187 -12.75 20.34 -14.32
CA HIS A 187 -12.79 19.02 -14.96
C HIS A 187 -11.86 17.99 -14.32
N ILE A 188 -11.02 18.40 -13.36
CA ILE A 188 -10.13 17.48 -12.65
C ILE A 188 -10.96 16.75 -11.58
N ASP A 189 -11.14 15.44 -11.69
CA ASP A 189 -11.78 14.67 -10.63
C ASP A 189 -10.78 14.50 -9.47
N PRO A 190 -11.05 15.04 -8.27
CA PRO A 190 -10.14 14.91 -7.15
C PRO A 190 -9.79 13.46 -6.82
N VAL A 191 -10.69 12.51 -7.05
CA VAL A 191 -10.49 11.09 -6.73
C VAL A 191 -9.56 10.39 -7.74
N GLN A 192 -9.27 11.02 -8.88
CA GLN A 192 -8.43 10.50 -9.95
C GLN A 192 -7.02 11.11 -10.00
N VAL A 193 -6.63 11.93 -9.01
CA VAL A 193 -5.32 12.60 -8.92
C VAL A 193 -4.48 12.00 -7.80
#